data_AF-A0A645ATU1-F1
#
_entry.id   AF-A0A645ATU1-F1
#
_cell.length_a   1.000
_cell.length_b   1.000
_cell.length_c   1.000
_cell.angle_alpha   90.00
_cell.angle_beta   90.00
_cell.angle_gamma   90.00
#
_symmetry.space_group_name_H-M   'P 1'
#
loop_
_entity.id
_entity.type
_entity.pdbx_description
1 polymer ?
#
loop_
_entity_poly.entity_id
_entity_poly.type
_entity_poly.pdbx_seq_one_letter_code
_entity_poly.pdbx_strand_id
1 'polypeptide(L)'
;MKELIDGCAAINNLKDGDKILIAEGCTHHRQDDDIGTFKIPNMLKTKTNKNLFFDFTSGVSFSNSLSDYSLVVHCGACMMNRNAMLSRIQSCRELDIPIVNYGVLMAYANNILDRTLEPFNI
;
A
#
# COMPACT_ATOMS: atom_id res chain seq x y z
N MET A 1 -0.92 12.14 4.38
CA MET A 1 -2.26 11.48 4.20
C MET A 1 -2.72 11.70 2.77
N LYS A 2 -2.60 12.93 2.26
CA LYS A 2 -2.78 13.23 0.83
C LYS A 2 -2.03 12.26 -0.08
N GLU A 3 -0.77 11.95 0.22
CA GLU A 3 0.06 11.00 -0.54
C GLU A 3 -0.54 9.60 -0.60
N LEU A 4 -1.17 9.15 0.50
CA LEU A 4 -1.81 7.84 0.58
C LEU A 4 -3.11 7.80 -0.23
N ILE A 5 -3.83 8.92 -0.30
CA ILE A 5 -5.04 9.08 -1.11
C ILE A 5 -4.66 9.17 -2.59
N ASP A 6 -3.66 9.99 -2.93
CA ASP A 6 -3.15 10.15 -4.29
C ASP A 6 -2.59 8.83 -4.84
N GLY A 7 -1.87 8.06 -4.00
CA GLY A 7 -1.36 6.74 -4.37
C GLY A 7 -2.46 5.74 -4.69
N CYS A 8 -3.69 5.97 -4.22
CA CYS A 8 -4.85 5.18 -4.58
C CYS A 8 -5.27 5.36 -6.04
N ALA A 9 -5.12 6.57 -6.60
CA ALA A 9 -5.42 6.83 -8.01
C ALA A 9 -4.50 6.05 -8.95
N ALA A 10 -3.27 5.76 -8.52
CA ALA A 10 -2.31 4.98 -9.30
C ALA A 10 -2.77 3.54 -9.55
N ILE A 11 -3.66 2.99 -8.71
CA ILE A 11 -4.19 1.63 -8.86
C ILE A 11 -4.88 1.44 -10.21
N ASN A 12 -5.55 2.48 -10.74
CA ASN A 12 -6.22 2.43 -12.04
C ASN A 12 -5.26 2.36 -13.23
N ASN A 13 -4.01 2.76 -13.03
CA ASN A 13 -2.99 2.78 -14.07
C ASN A 13 -2.12 1.53 -14.06
N LEU A 14 -2.36 0.60 -13.12
CA LEU A 14 -1.63 -0.67 -13.04
C LEU A 14 -1.89 -1.54 -14.27
N LYS A 15 -0.83 -2.24 -14.69
CA LYS A 15 -0.79 -3.11 -15.86
C LYS A 15 -0.45 -4.54 -15.47
N ASP A 16 -0.73 -5.46 -16.39
CA ASP A 16 -0.26 -6.83 -16.24
C ASP A 16 1.26 -6.86 -16.17
N GLY A 17 1.80 -7.60 -15.20
CA GLY A 17 3.23 -7.71 -14.93
C GLY A 17 3.80 -6.65 -13.99
N ASP A 18 3.01 -5.67 -13.54
CA ASP A 18 3.46 -4.71 -12.54
C ASP A 18 3.78 -5.39 -11.20
N LYS A 19 4.84 -4.91 -10.56
CA LYS A 19 5.28 -5.38 -9.24
C LYS A 19 4.74 -4.46 -8.16
N ILE A 20 4.18 -5.05 -7.12
CA ILE A 20 3.58 -4.37 -5.98
C ILE A 20 4.33 -4.81 -4.72
N LEU A 21 4.83 -3.84 -3.95
CA LEU A 21 5.46 -4.13 -2.66
C LEU A 21 4.42 -4.00 -1.54
N ILE A 22 4.19 -5.08 -0.80
CA ILE A 22 3.42 -5.05 0.44
C ILE A 22 4.41 -4.87 1.61
N ALA A 23 4.37 -3.72 2.26
CA ALA A 23 5.33 -3.30 3.27
C ALA A 23 4.71 -3.21 4.67
N GLU A 24 5.21 -4.05 5.58
CA GLU A 24 4.77 -4.05 6.98
C GLU A 24 5.81 -3.41 7.90
N GLY A 25 5.33 -2.60 8.84
CA GLY A 25 6.15 -1.87 9.80
C GLY A 25 6.61 -2.68 11.02
N CYS A 26 6.20 -3.94 11.13
CA CYS A 26 6.50 -4.81 12.26
C CYS A 26 6.87 -6.21 11.78
N THR A 27 7.70 -6.89 12.57
CA THR A 27 8.19 -8.25 12.29
C THR A 27 7.35 -9.33 12.96
N HIS A 28 6.07 -9.05 13.24
CA HIS A 28 5.21 -10.02 13.90
C HIS A 28 4.98 -11.26 13.04
N HIS A 29 4.69 -12.38 13.69
CA HIS A 29 4.47 -13.65 13.02
C HIS A 29 3.20 -13.56 12.17
N ARG A 30 3.37 -13.72 10.85
CA ARG A 30 2.28 -13.75 9.89
C ARG A 30 1.49 -15.05 10.08
N GLN A 31 0.17 -14.95 10.15
CA GLN A 31 -0.69 -16.11 10.08
C GLN A 31 -0.91 -16.44 8.60
N ASP A 32 -1.08 -17.72 8.28
CA ASP A 32 -1.54 -18.12 6.95
C ASP A 32 -2.86 -17.39 6.63
N ASP A 33 -2.97 -16.84 5.42
CA ASP A 33 -4.11 -16.05 4.93
C ASP A 33 -4.37 -14.69 5.65
N ASP A 34 -3.32 -14.04 6.16
CA ASP A 34 -3.46 -12.73 6.80
C ASP A 34 -3.82 -11.58 5.81
N ILE A 35 -4.14 -10.42 6.38
CA ILE A 35 -4.58 -9.24 5.61
C ILE A 35 -3.52 -8.83 4.57
N GLY A 36 -2.25 -8.84 4.97
CA GLY A 36 -1.15 -8.35 4.14
C GLY A 36 -0.78 -9.31 3.02
N THR A 37 -0.74 -10.61 3.31
CA THR A 37 -0.27 -11.65 2.37
C THR A 37 -1.36 -12.18 1.46
N PHE A 38 -2.63 -12.11 1.86
CA PHE A 38 -3.74 -12.65 1.07
C PHE A 38 -4.78 -11.60 0.69
N LYS A 39 -5.44 -10.96 1.66
CA LYS A 39 -6.63 -10.12 1.38
C LYS A 39 -6.29 -8.91 0.52
N ILE A 40 -5.23 -8.18 0.86
CA ILE A 40 -4.80 -6.98 0.15
C ILE A 40 -4.39 -7.31 -1.31
N PRO A 41 -3.53 -8.30 -1.57
CA PRO A 41 -3.25 -8.76 -2.93
C PRO A 41 -4.50 -9.18 -3.71
N ASN A 42 -5.41 -9.92 -3.08
CA ASN A 42 -6.64 -10.36 -3.74
C ASN A 42 -7.57 -9.20 -4.10
N MET A 43 -7.71 -8.22 -3.20
CA MET A 43 -8.50 -7.01 -3.46
C MET A 43 -7.92 -6.19 -4.62
N LEU A 44 -6.60 -6.05 -4.71
CA LEU A 44 -5.96 -5.38 -5.85
C LEU A 44 -6.21 -6.12 -7.16
N LYS A 45 -5.96 -7.44 -7.20
CA LYS A 45 -6.24 -8.26 -8.39
C LYS A 45 -7.70 -8.15 -8.83
N THR A 46 -8.63 -8.23 -7.88
CA THR A 46 -10.07 -8.13 -8.16
C THR A 46 -10.46 -6.74 -8.67
N LYS A 47 -9.92 -5.68 -8.05
CA LYS A 47 -10.25 -4.29 -8.40
C LYS A 47 -9.72 -3.91 -9.79
N THR A 48 -8.53 -4.39 -10.16
CA THR A 48 -7.86 -4.01 -11.42
C THR A 48 -8.11 -5.01 -12.54
N ASN A 49 -8.47 -6.25 -12.22
CA ASN A 49 -8.50 -7.38 -13.15
C ASN A 49 -7.16 -7.58 -13.88
N LYS A 50 -6.04 -7.40 -13.16
CA LYS A 50 -4.67 -7.52 -13.66
C LYS A 50 -3.89 -8.65 -13.00
N ASN A 51 -2.96 -9.22 -13.77
CA ASN A 51 -1.95 -10.16 -13.30
C ASN A 51 -0.78 -9.40 -12.68
N LEU A 52 -0.86 -9.14 -11.38
CA LEU A 52 0.14 -8.40 -10.62
C LEU A 52 1.09 -9.36 -9.85
N PHE A 53 2.35 -8.96 -9.72
CA PHE A 53 3.34 -9.63 -8.88
C PHE A 53 3.45 -8.95 -7.52
N PHE A 54 3.58 -9.73 -6.46
CA PHE A 54 3.59 -9.22 -5.08
C PHE A 54 4.87 -9.66 -4.37
N ASP A 55 5.60 -8.68 -3.87
CA ASP A 55 6.69 -8.90 -2.92
C ASP A 55 6.26 -8.44 -1.53
N PHE A 56 6.84 -9.05 -0.50
CA PHE A 56 6.49 -8.76 0.88
C PHE A 56 7.73 -8.41 1.68
N THR A 57 7.67 -7.32 2.44
CA THR A 57 8.72 -6.93 3.36
C THR A 57 8.15 -6.63 4.74
N SER A 58 8.94 -6.83 5.78
CA SER A 58 8.60 -6.53 7.16
C SER A 58 9.79 -5.95 7.90
N GLY A 59 9.54 -5.04 8.83
CA GLY A 59 10.58 -4.40 9.65
C GLY A 59 10.62 -2.90 9.52
N VAL A 60 11.75 -2.29 9.84
CA VAL A 60 11.88 -0.83 10.01
C VAL A 60 12.15 -0.11 8.69
N SER A 61 12.91 -0.70 7.78
CA SER A 61 13.26 -0.15 6.46
C SER A 61 12.73 -1.02 5.32
N PHE A 62 12.67 -0.45 4.11
CA PHE A 62 12.47 -1.24 2.90
C PHE A 62 13.72 -2.11 2.65
N SER A 63 13.53 -3.40 2.41
CA SER A 63 14.63 -4.36 2.18
C SER A 63 15.12 -4.37 0.73
N ASN A 64 14.30 -3.88 -0.20
CA ASN A 64 14.51 -3.99 -1.65
C ASN A 64 14.59 -2.59 -2.28
N SER A 65 15.16 -2.49 -3.48
CA SER A 65 15.12 -1.26 -4.26
C SER A 65 13.66 -0.92 -4.60
N LEU A 66 13.19 0.24 -4.14
CA LEU A 66 11.82 0.69 -4.39
C LEU A 66 11.55 0.98 -5.88
N SER A 67 12.60 1.24 -6.67
CA SER A 67 12.53 1.58 -8.09
C SER A 67 11.85 0.54 -8.97
N ASP A 68 11.77 -0.71 -8.49
CA ASP A 68 11.28 -1.84 -9.28
C ASP A 68 9.76 -2.02 -9.14
N TYR A 69 9.11 -1.24 -8.28
CA TYR A 69 7.69 -1.38 -7.94
C TYR A 69 6.85 -0.29 -8.58
N SER A 70 5.69 -0.68 -9.11
CA SER A 70 4.69 0.26 -9.64
C SER A 70 3.78 0.83 -8.55
N LEU A 71 3.76 0.21 -7.36
CA LEU A 71 2.99 0.65 -6.19
C LEU A 71 3.55 0.05 -4.90
N VAL A 72 3.60 0.84 -3.84
CA VAL A 72 3.82 0.37 -2.46
C VAL A 72 2.49 0.37 -1.70
N VAL A 73 2.15 -0.75 -1.07
CA VAL A 73 1.03 -0.86 -0.14
C VAL A 73 1.57 -1.05 1.27
N HIS A 74 1.40 -0.04 2.11
CA HIS A 74 1.87 -0.05 3.48
C HIS A 74 0.78 -0.51 4.47
N CYS A 75 1.18 -1.22 5.53
CA CYS A 75 0.23 -1.56 6.60
C CYS A 75 -0.25 -0.30 7.36
N GLY A 76 -1.15 -0.49 8.33
CA GLY A 76 -1.65 0.59 9.20
C GLY A 76 -0.61 1.21 10.14
N ALA A 77 0.63 0.71 10.15
CA ALA A 77 1.74 1.24 10.94
C ALA A 77 1.49 1.29 12.46
N CYS A 78 0.67 0.38 13.00
CA CYS A 78 0.29 0.37 14.42
C CYS A 78 1.46 0.25 15.40
N MET A 79 2.58 -0.34 14.97
CA MET A 79 3.80 -0.51 15.76
C MET A 79 4.92 0.48 15.37
N MET A 80 4.64 1.48 14.54
CA MET A 80 5.60 2.48 14.10
C MET A 80 5.26 3.86 14.66
N ASN A 81 6.28 4.68 14.90
CA ASN A 81 6.07 6.09 15.19
C ASN A 81 5.83 6.90 13.91
N ARG A 82 5.35 8.14 14.07
CA ARG A 82 5.06 9.07 12.97
C ARG A 82 6.27 9.33 12.08
N ASN A 83 7.45 9.53 12.65
CA ASN A 83 8.66 9.85 11.89
C ASN A 83 9.07 8.70 10.97
N ALA A 84 8.97 7.46 11.43
CA ALA A 84 9.26 6.27 10.63
C ALA A 84 8.28 6.11 9.47
N MET A 85 6.97 6.38 9.68
CA MET A 85 5.99 6.37 8.60
C MET A 85 6.25 7.49 7.58
N LEU A 86 6.54 8.71 8.04
CA LEU A 86 6.85 9.84 7.16
C LEU A 86 8.11 9.59 6.33
N SER A 87 9.14 9.00 6.93
CA SER A 87 10.37 8.60 6.22
C SER A 87 10.06 7.66 5.06
N ARG A 88 9.18 6.66 5.26
CA ARG A 88 8.76 5.73 4.19
C ARG A 88 8.01 6.41 3.06
N ILE A 89 7.06 7.30 3.40
CA ILE A 89 6.33 8.09 2.40
C ILE A 89 7.31 8.94 1.60
N GLN A 90 8.28 9.57 2.27
CA GLN A 90 9.30 10.39 1.65
C GLN A 90 10.18 9.58 0.69
N SER A 91 10.64 8.38 1.07
CA SER A 91 11.43 7.52 0.18
C SER A 91 10.66 7.10 -1.08
N CYS A 92 9.36 6.84 -0.97
CA CYS A 92 8.52 6.53 -2.14
C CYS A 92 8.38 7.76 -3.03
N ARG A 93 8.14 8.93 -2.44
CA ARG A 93 8.01 10.21 -3.14
C ARG A 93 9.27 10.61 -3.91
N GLU A 94 10.45 10.41 -3.33
CA GLU A 94 11.73 10.73 -3.97
C GLU A 94 12.01 9.90 -5.22
N LEU A 95 11.41 8.71 -5.31
CA LEU A 95 11.54 7.80 -6.43
C LEU A 95 10.30 7.81 -7.35
N ASP A 96 9.37 8.73 -7.12
CA ASP A 96 8.09 8.84 -7.83
C ASP A 96 7.27 7.55 -7.81
N ILE A 97 7.38 6.77 -6.72
CA ILE A 97 6.63 5.54 -6.52
C ILE A 97 5.38 5.85 -5.70
N PRO A 98 4.17 5.53 -6.20
CA PRO A 98 2.94 5.77 -5.45
C PRO A 98 2.89 4.85 -4.22
N ILE A 99 2.37 5.38 -3.12
CA ILE A 99 2.20 4.66 -1.86
C ILE A 99 0.76 4.80 -1.38
N VAL A 100 0.14 3.70 -0.96
CA VAL A 100 -1.18 3.66 -0.33
C VAL A 100 -1.09 2.84 0.96
N ASN A 101 -2.01 3.02 1.91
CA ASN A 101 -2.09 2.13 3.07
C ASN A 101 -3.29 1.18 3.00
N TYR A 102 -3.31 0.15 3.85
CA TYR A 102 -4.40 -0.83 3.87
C TYR A 102 -5.78 -0.17 4.03
N GLY A 103 -5.93 0.80 4.92
CA GLY A 103 -7.22 1.46 5.17
C GLY A 103 -7.77 2.16 3.93
N VAL A 104 -6.96 3.00 3.28
CA VAL A 104 -7.35 3.72 2.05
C VAL A 104 -7.62 2.74 0.92
N LEU A 105 -6.74 1.75 0.72
CA LEU A 105 -6.91 0.73 -0.31
C LEU A 105 -8.21 -0.07 -0.12
N MET A 106 -8.52 -0.46 1.12
CA MET A 106 -9.74 -1.19 1.43
C MET A 106 -10.98 -0.34 1.16
N ALA A 107 -10.98 0.93 1.56
CA ALA A 107 -12.08 1.85 1.28
C ALA A 107 -12.28 2.05 -0.23
N TYR A 108 -11.19 2.19 -0.97
CA TYR A 108 -11.20 2.31 -2.42
C TYR A 108 -11.72 1.07 -3.15
N ALA A 109 -11.22 -0.10 -2.78
CA ALA A 109 -11.63 -1.37 -3.37
C ALA A 109 -13.13 -1.63 -3.15
N ASN A 110 -13.68 -1.20 -2.01
CA ASN A 110 -15.10 -1.33 -1.68
C ASN A 110 -15.97 -0.14 -2.17
N ASN A 111 -15.42 0.82 -2.91
CA ASN A 111 -16.13 2.01 -3.42
C ASN A 111 -16.75 2.89 -2.30
N ILE A 112 -16.10 2.98 -1.15
CA ILE A 112 -16.54 3.80 0.00
C ILE A 112 -15.50 4.87 0.40
N LEU A 113 -14.48 5.10 -0.45
CA LEU A 113 -13.40 6.05 -0.15
C LEU A 113 -13.93 7.47 0.06
N ASP A 114 -14.76 8.00 -0.84
CA ASP A 114 -15.30 9.36 -0.75
C ASP A 114 -16.08 9.57 0.55
N ARG A 115 -16.95 8.62 0.90
CA ARG A 115 -17.69 8.61 2.17
C ARG A 115 -16.76 8.55 3.38
N THR A 116 -15.63 7.86 3.28
CA THR A 116 -14.65 7.75 4.37
C THR A 116 -13.85 9.05 4.54
N LEU A 117 -13.70 9.84 3.47
CA LEU A 117 -12.99 11.12 3.48
C LEU A 117 -13.88 12.31 3.89
N GLU A 118 -15.20 12.19 3.76
CA GLU A 118 -16.19 13.24 4.10
C GLU A 118 -15.94 13.91 5.47
N PRO A 119 -15.67 13.19 6.58
CA PRO A 119 -15.46 13.83 7.90
C PRO A 119 -14.17 14.65 7.99
N PHE A 120 -13.24 14.46 7.05
CA PHE A 120 -11.94 15.12 7.04
C PHE A 120 -11.93 16.38 6.15
N ASN A 121 -13.03 16.66 5.44
CA ASN A 121 -13.16 17.77 4.48
C ASN A 121 -12.03 17.81 3.44
N ILE A 122 -11.66 16.64 2.90
CA ILE A 122 -10.63 16.45 1.88
C ILE A 122 -11.29 16.11 0.54
#